data_AF-A0A523YHP2-F1
#
_entry.id   AF-A0A523YHP2-F1
#
_cell.length_a   1.000
_cell.length_b   1.000
_cell.length_c   1.000
_cell.angle_alpha   90.00
_cell.angle_beta   90.00
_cell.angle_gamma   90.00
#
_symmetry.space_group_name_H-M   'P 1'
#
loop_
_entity.id
_entity.type
_entity.pdbx_description
1 polymer ?
#
loop_
_entity_poly.entity_id
_entity_poly.type
_entity_poly.pdbx_seq_one_letter_code
_entity_poly.pdbx_strand_id
1 'polypeptide(L)'
;MKALVVGAGELGVRVIKQLRKNPGIEIIVADYREDCTAVQQGIIEKVDILEHLTPLNIGTCCDETEPDIVFLCREAKDWGHHDTIMATQFVAGMEKELASYHIPVIPVSSLVRF
;
A
#
# COMPACT_ATOMS: atom_id res chain seq x y z
N MET A 1 12.41 -11.52 2.65
CA MET A 1 11.02 -11.15 3.00
C MET A 1 10.56 -10.12 2.00
N LYS A 2 9.39 -10.28 1.39
CA LYS A 2 8.79 -9.36 0.43
C LYS A 2 7.67 -8.55 1.09
N ALA A 3 7.80 -7.24 1.09
CA ALA A 3 6.78 -6.33 1.59
C ALA A 3 6.14 -5.59 0.41
N LEU A 4 4.84 -5.80 0.21
CA LEU A 4 4.05 -5.02 -0.73
C LEU A 4 3.56 -3.75 -0.05
N VAL A 5 3.87 -2.58 -0.61
CA VAL A 5 3.42 -1.28 -0.14
C VAL A 5 2.39 -0.73 -1.14
N VAL A 6 1.12 -0.70 -0.72
CA VAL A 6 0.01 -0.19 -1.53
C VAL A 6 -0.22 1.29 -1.20
N GLY A 7 0.13 2.15 -2.15
CA GLY A 7 0.12 3.61 -2.00
C GLY A 7 1.50 4.13 -1.57
N ALA A 8 2.12 4.92 -2.44
CA ALA A 8 3.44 5.52 -2.26
C ALA A 8 3.37 7.06 -2.11
N GLY A 9 2.24 7.55 -1.57
CA GLY A 9 2.10 8.92 -1.08
C GLY A 9 2.85 9.14 0.24
N GLU A 10 2.47 10.17 0.99
CA GLU A 10 3.13 10.56 2.25
C GLU A 10 3.26 9.44 3.29
N LEU A 11 2.22 8.62 3.47
CA LEU A 11 2.27 7.45 4.37
C LEU A 11 3.20 6.36 3.83
N GLY A 12 3.07 6.04 2.54
CA GLY A 12 3.93 5.06 1.87
C GLY A 12 5.41 5.42 1.98
N VAL A 13 5.75 6.69 1.80
CA VAL A 13 7.10 7.23 2.01
C VAL A 13 7.65 6.90 3.39
N ARG A 14 6.85 7.10 4.45
CA ARG A 14 7.27 6.81 5.83
C ARG A 14 7.53 5.33 6.03
N VAL A 15 6.64 4.48 5.51
CA VAL A 15 6.74 3.02 5.60
C VAL A 15 7.95 2.51 4.84
N ILE A 16 8.13 2.90 3.57
CA ILE A 16 9.27 2.51 2.74
C ILE A 16 10.59 2.90 3.42
N LYS A 17 10.68 4.11 4.00
CA LYS A 17 11.85 4.53 4.78
C LYS A 17 12.12 3.64 5.99
N GLN A 18 11.10 3.15 6.68
CA GLN A 18 11.30 2.21 7.80
C GLN A 18 11.74 0.83 7.31
N LEU A 19 11.09 0.28 6.29
CA LEU A 19 11.42 -1.04 5.74
C LEU A 19 12.87 -1.10 5.24
N ARG A 20 13.35 -0.02 4.59
CA ARG A 20 14.73 0.09 4.11
C ARG A 20 15.81 0.06 5.17
N LYS A 21 15.47 0.24 6.45
CA LYS A 21 16.43 0.06 7.54
C LYS A 21 16.93 -1.38 7.64
N ASN A 22 16.20 -2.33 7.07
CA ASN A 22 16.61 -3.71 6.91
C ASN A 22 16.80 -4.05 5.42
N PRO A 23 18.04 -4.22 4.93
CA PRO A 23 18.29 -4.51 3.52
C PRO A 23 17.85 -5.92 3.09
N GLY A 24 17.49 -6.81 4.02
CA GLY A 24 16.92 -8.13 3.72
C GLY A 24 15.43 -8.11 3.35
N ILE A 25 14.80 -6.93 3.37
CA ILE A 25 13.42 -6.73 2.96
C ILE A 25 13.41 -6.24 1.51
N GLU A 26 12.86 -7.06 0.63
CA GLU A 26 12.47 -6.67 -0.71
C GLU A 26 11.18 -5.85 -0.62
N ILE A 27 11.16 -4.65 -1.21
CA ILE A 27 10.02 -3.75 -1.15
C ILE A 27 9.45 -3.65 -2.55
N ILE A 28 8.19 -4.04 -2.69
CA ILE A 28 7.42 -3.94 -3.93
C ILE A 28 6.42 -2.80 -3.74
N VAL A 29 6.40 -1.83 -4.65
CA VAL A 29 5.53 -0.66 -4.55
C VAL A 29 4.44 -0.70 -5.59
N ALA A 30 3.19 -0.59 -5.13
CA ALA A 30 2.02 -0.44 -5.99
C ALA A 30 1.36 0.93 -5.78
N ASP A 31 1.31 1.75 -6.82
CA ASP A 31 0.60 3.03 -6.85
C ASP A 31 0.04 3.25 -8.26
N TYR A 32 -1.07 3.98 -8.37
CA TYR A 32 -1.66 4.29 -9.69
C TYR A 32 -0.99 5.50 -10.34
N ARG A 33 -0.18 6.25 -9.58
CA ARG A 33 0.58 7.43 -10.03
C ARG A 33 2.02 7.03 -10.27
N GLU A 34 2.48 7.18 -11.50
CA GLU A 34 3.89 6.94 -11.86
C GLU A 34 4.83 7.91 -11.14
N ASP A 35 4.40 9.16 -10.97
CA ASP A 35 5.10 10.26 -10.31
C ASP A 35 4.68 10.44 -8.84
N CYS A 36 4.37 9.34 -8.13
CA CYS A 36 3.98 9.40 -6.72
C CYS A 36 5.04 10.09 -5.83
N THR A 37 4.65 10.49 -4.62
CA THR A 37 5.52 11.21 -3.67
C THR A 37 6.86 10.50 -3.42
N ALA A 38 6.86 9.17 -3.33
CA ALA A 38 8.08 8.40 -3.14
C ALA A 38 9.06 8.51 -4.32
N VAL A 39 8.56 8.59 -5.56
CA VAL A 39 9.38 8.80 -6.76
C VAL A 39 9.90 10.25 -6.79
N GLN A 40 9.01 11.23 -6.56
CA GLN A 40 9.38 12.65 -6.56
C GLN A 40 10.46 12.99 -5.51
N GLN A 41 10.45 12.30 -4.36
CA GLN A 41 11.47 12.47 -3.32
C GLN A 41 12.75 11.65 -3.56
N GLY A 42 12.85 10.93 -4.68
CA GLY A 42 13.99 10.05 -4.98
C GLY A 42 14.15 8.90 -3.98
N ILE A 43 13.05 8.50 -3.33
CA ILE A 43 13.07 7.36 -2.41
C ILE A 43 13.10 6.13 -3.28
N ILE A 44 12.09 5.87 -4.09
CA ILE A 44 12.10 4.77 -5.07
C ILE A 44 12.42 5.34 -6.46
N GLU A 45 13.03 4.53 -7.31
CA GLU A 45 13.33 4.93 -8.69
C GLU A 45 12.07 4.94 -9.55
N LYS A 46 11.16 3.99 -9.31
CA LYS A 46 9.88 3.82 -10.01
C LYS A 46 8.88 3.08 -9.13
N VAL A 47 7.63 3.07 -9.57
CA VAL A 47 6.59 2.17 -9.05
C VAL A 47 6.73 0.82 -9.75
N ASP A 48 6.64 -0.27 -9.01
CA ASP A 48 6.75 -1.64 -9.56
C ASP A 48 5.43 -2.08 -10.21
N ILE A 49 4.31 -1.70 -9.61
CA ILE A 49 2.96 -2.01 -10.07
C ILE A 49 2.17 -0.71 -10.27
N LEU A 50 2.09 -0.26 -11.52
CA LEU A 50 1.39 0.96 -11.90
C LEU A 50 -0.11 0.69 -12.09
N GLU A 51 -0.83 0.46 -11.01
CA GLU A 51 -2.25 0.13 -11.04
C GLU A 51 -3.04 0.73 -9.87
N HIS A 52 -4.31 1.03 -10.12
CA HIS A 52 -5.25 1.35 -9.07
C HIS A 52 -5.73 0.06 -8.38
N LEU A 53 -5.00 -0.37 -7.35
CA LEU A 53 -5.38 -1.55 -6.56
C LEU A 53 -6.69 -1.32 -5.79
N THR A 54 -7.54 -2.33 -5.83
CA THR A 54 -8.91 -2.41 -5.29
C THR A 54 -9.14 -3.80 -4.72
N PRO A 55 -10.23 -4.01 -3.96
CA PRO A 55 -10.55 -5.36 -3.47
C PRO A 55 -10.75 -6.39 -4.59
N LEU A 56 -10.99 -5.97 -5.84
CA LEU A 56 -11.25 -6.89 -6.95
C LEU A 56 -9.98 -7.36 -7.68
N ASN A 57 -8.86 -6.64 -7.57
CA ASN A 57 -7.61 -6.93 -8.29
C ASN A 57 -6.40 -7.08 -7.36
N ILE A 58 -6.52 -6.78 -6.07
CA ILE A 58 -5.44 -6.96 -5.10
C ILE A 58 -5.00 -8.42 -4.98
N GLY A 59 -5.93 -9.37 -5.15
CA GLY A 59 -5.64 -10.80 -5.15
C GLY A 59 -4.66 -11.20 -6.25
N THR A 60 -4.94 -10.80 -7.49
CA THR A 60 -4.04 -11.02 -8.65
C THR A 60 -2.65 -10.42 -8.40
N CYS A 61 -2.60 -9.20 -7.86
CA CYS A 61 -1.34 -8.56 -7.49
C CYS A 61 -0.57 -9.38 -6.44
N CYS A 62 -1.26 -9.97 -5.46
CA CYS A 62 -0.63 -10.85 -4.47
C CYS A 62 -0.15 -12.17 -5.09
N ASP A 63 -0.91 -12.76 -6.01
CA ASP A 63 -0.52 -13.98 -6.72
C ASP A 63 0.74 -13.76 -7.58
N GLU A 64 0.86 -12.60 -8.22
CA GLU A 64 2.01 -12.27 -9.08
C GLU A 64 3.26 -11.92 -8.28
N THR A 65 3.10 -11.30 -7.11
CA THR A 65 4.24 -10.76 -6.34
C THR A 65 4.65 -11.63 -5.16
N GLU A 66 3.76 -12.52 -4.71
CA GLU A 66 3.90 -13.41 -3.55
C GLU A 66 4.45 -12.66 -2.31
N PRO A 67 3.79 -11.59 -1.82
CA PRO A 67 4.30 -10.82 -0.70
C PRO A 67 4.09 -11.55 0.62
N ASP A 68 5.09 -11.47 1.51
CA ASP A 68 4.99 -12.01 2.87
C ASP A 68 4.14 -11.10 3.79
N ILE A 69 3.99 -9.82 3.42
CA ILE A 69 3.23 -8.83 4.17
C ILE A 69 2.76 -7.69 3.25
N VAL A 70 1.56 -7.18 3.51
CA VAL A 70 1.00 -6.03 2.78
C VAL A 70 0.84 -4.84 3.73
N PHE A 71 1.39 -3.69 3.34
CA PHE A 71 1.14 -2.40 3.97
C PHE A 71 0.13 -1.60 3.14
N LEU A 72 -1.04 -1.33 3.72
CA LEU A 72 -2.04 -0.47 3.09
C LEU A 72 -1.79 0.98 3.53
N CYS A 73 -1.11 1.74 2.69
CA CYS A 73 -0.59 3.08 2.94
C CYS A 73 -1.39 4.18 2.23
N ARG A 74 -2.72 4.08 2.23
CA ARG A 74 -3.58 5.02 1.53
C ARG A 74 -4.40 5.85 2.51
N GLU A 75 -4.37 7.16 2.34
CA GLU A 75 -5.28 8.07 3.05
C GLU A 75 -6.60 8.19 2.28
N ALA A 76 -7.69 8.62 2.94
CA ALA A 76 -8.98 8.84 2.28
C ALA A 76 -8.86 9.78 1.05
N LYS A 77 -7.95 10.74 1.12
CA LYS A 77 -7.63 11.67 0.00
C LYS A 77 -7.01 10.97 -1.21
N ASP A 78 -6.27 9.88 -1.03
CA ASP A 78 -5.60 9.13 -2.10
C ASP A 78 -6.57 8.26 -2.92
N TRP A 79 -7.82 8.15 -2.48
CA TRP A 79 -8.89 7.41 -3.15
C TRP A 79 -9.87 8.30 -3.91
N GLY A 80 -9.61 9.61 -4.01
CA GLY A 80 -10.52 10.56 -4.69
C GLY A 80 -11.85 10.81 -3.96
N HIS A 81 -12.04 10.22 -2.77
CA HIS A 81 -13.25 10.34 -1.97
C HIS A 81 -12.95 11.08 -0.67
N HIS A 82 -13.11 12.41 -0.69
CA HIS A 82 -13.02 13.22 0.53
C HIS A 82 -14.13 12.80 1.50
N ASP A 83 -13.77 12.56 2.78
CA ASP A 83 -14.64 12.35 3.94
C ASP A 83 -15.97 11.60 3.69
N THR A 84 -15.87 10.31 3.36
CA THR A 84 -17.06 9.45 3.31
C THR A 84 -16.83 8.11 4.01
N ILE A 85 -17.94 7.57 4.55
CA ILE A 85 -18.10 6.19 5.02
C ILE A 85 -17.56 5.17 3.98
N MET A 86 -17.50 5.55 2.70
CA MET A 86 -16.99 4.72 1.61
C MET A 86 -15.48 4.45 1.70
N ALA A 87 -14.66 5.39 2.19
CA ALA A 87 -13.21 5.18 2.30
C ALA A 87 -12.88 4.10 3.34
N THR A 88 -13.56 4.11 4.49
CA THR A 88 -13.42 3.07 5.52
C THR A 88 -13.99 1.73 5.05
N GLN A 89 -15.11 1.72 4.31
CA GLN A 89 -15.63 0.50 3.68
C GLN A 89 -14.66 -0.08 2.65
N PHE A 90 -13.95 0.77 1.91
CA PHE A 90 -12.97 0.34 0.92
C PHE A 90 -11.75 -0.34 1.59
N VAL A 91 -11.20 0.28 2.64
CA VAL A 91 -10.10 -0.33 3.43
C VAL A 91 -10.55 -1.65 4.05
N ALA A 92 -11.75 -1.70 4.65
CA ALA A 92 -12.30 -2.95 5.18
C ALA A 92 -12.51 -4.02 4.08
N GLY A 93 -12.89 -3.61 2.87
CA GLY A 93 -12.97 -4.48 1.71
C GLY A 93 -11.61 -5.05 1.30
N MET A 94 -10.58 -4.21 1.27
CA MET A 94 -9.19 -4.62 0.99
C MET A 94 -8.68 -5.60 2.04
N GLU A 95 -8.89 -5.29 3.32
CA GLU A 95 -8.51 -6.16 4.44
C GLU A 95 -9.23 -7.51 4.36
N LYS A 96 -10.54 -7.50 4.08
CA LYS A 96 -11.32 -8.73 3.94
C LYS A 96 -10.83 -9.60 2.79
N GLU A 97 -10.52 -8.99 1.64
CA GLU A 97 -10.01 -9.71 0.50
C GLU A 97 -8.64 -10.33 0.84
N LEU A 98 -7.70 -9.53 1.33
CA LEU A 98 -6.36 -9.98 1.68
C LEU A 98 -6.33 -11.02 2.80
N ALA A 99 -7.30 -10.97 3.74
CA ALA A 99 -7.45 -12.00 4.77
C ALA A 99 -7.71 -13.39 4.17
N SER A 100 -8.32 -13.48 2.98
CA SER A 100 -8.52 -14.77 2.29
C SER A 100 -7.21 -15.36 1.75
N TYR A 101 -6.19 -14.53 1.54
CA TYR A 101 -4.88 -14.92 1.02
C TYR A 101 -3.89 -15.36 2.10
N HIS A 102 -4.28 -15.38 3.38
CA HIS A 102 -3.40 -15.71 4.52
C HIS A 102 -2.15 -14.81 4.65
N ILE A 103 -2.15 -13.66 3.97
CA ILE A 103 -1.07 -12.68 4.03
C ILE A 103 -1.40 -11.65 5.12
N PRO A 104 -0.50 -11.42 6.09
CA PRO A 104 -0.69 -10.36 7.08
C PRO A 104 -0.84 -8.99 6.41
N VAL A 105 -1.85 -8.25 6.85
CA VAL A 105 -2.14 -6.89 6.36
C VAL A 105 -1.92 -5.91 7.50
N ILE A 106 -1.16 -4.85 7.23
CA ILE A 106 -0.97 -3.73 8.14
C ILE A 106 -1.58 -2.48 7.50
N PRO A 107 -2.79 -2.08 7.93
CA PRO A 107 -3.34 -0.77 7.61
C PRO A 107 -2.50 0.31 8.29
N VAL A 108 -2.02 1.28 7.51
CA VAL A 108 -1.21 2.39 8.02
C VAL A 108 -2.03 3.66 7.98
N SER A 109 -2.14 4.33 9.13
CA SER A 109 -2.88 5.58 9.27
C SER A 109 -2.03 6.66 9.93
N SER A 110 -2.27 7.91 9.55
CA SER A 110 -1.70 9.09 10.22
C SER A 110 -2.49 9.50 11.47
N LEU A 111 -3.69 8.96 11.68
CA LEU A 111 -4.53 9.26 12.84
C LEU A 111 -4.02 8.51 14.07
N VAL A 112 -3.47 9.25 15.03
CA VAL A 112 -3.24 8.74 16.39
C VAL A 112 -4.60 8.72 17.09
N ARG A 113 -5.21 7.52 17.20
CA ARG A 113 -6.35 7.33 18.10
C ARG A 113 -5.79 7.14 19.51
N PHE A 114 -5.90 8.17 20.34
CA PHE A 114 -5.75 8.07 21.79
C PHE A 114 -7.03 7.52 22.40
#